data_AF-A0A377LTB9-F1
#
_entry.id   AF-A0A377LTB9-F1
#
_cell.length_a   1.000
_cell.length_b   1.000
_cell.length_c   1.000
_cell.angle_alpha   90.00
_cell.angle_beta   90.00
_cell.angle_gamma   90.00
#
_symmetry.space_group_name_H-M   'P 1'
#
loop_
_entity.id
_entity.type
_entity.pdbx_description
1 polymer ?
#
loop_
_entity_poly.entity_id
_entity_poly.type
_entity_poly.pdbx_seq_one_letter_code
_entity_poly.pdbx_strand_id
1 'polypeptide(L)'
;MRQSWKTSQPSLYSRLDLAWDGVGEPKLLENNADTPTSLYEAAFFQWIWLEDQMNAGNLPEESDQFNSLQEKLIERFAELREQHGFNLLHLACCRDTEEDRGTVQYLQDCAAEAEVATEFLYIEDIGLGEKGQFTDLQDQVISNLFKLYPWEYMLREMFSTKLEDAGVRWLEPAWKSIISNKALLPMLWEMFPNHPNLLPAYFAEDDYPQMEKYVVKPIFSREGANVSIIENGKTLEAVEGPYGEEGMIVQAFYQLPKFGDSYTLIGSWLINDQPAGIGIREDRALITQDLSRFYPHIFVE
;
A
#
# COMPACT_ATOMS: atom_id res chain seq x y z
N MET A 1 -8.70 -13.20 9.71
CA MET A 1 -8.77 -11.80 10.21
C MET A 1 -8.70 -11.69 11.74
N ARG A 2 -9.75 -12.08 12.50
CA ARG A 2 -9.72 -11.91 13.98
C ARG A 2 -8.58 -12.68 14.64
N GLN A 3 -8.33 -13.90 14.19
CA GLN A 3 -7.24 -14.73 14.72
C GLN A 3 -5.87 -14.09 14.43
N SER A 4 -5.63 -13.65 13.20
CA SER A 4 -4.37 -13.01 12.81
C SER A 4 -4.06 -11.76 13.63
N TRP A 5 -5.09 -10.98 13.99
CA TRP A 5 -4.95 -9.84 14.91
C TRP A 5 -4.62 -10.27 16.34
N LYS A 6 -5.39 -11.22 16.90
CA LYS A 6 -5.21 -11.69 18.29
C LYS A 6 -3.85 -12.34 18.55
N THR A 7 -3.27 -12.97 17.53
CA THR A 7 -1.95 -13.59 17.63
C THR A 7 -0.82 -12.69 17.15
N SER A 8 -1.10 -11.40 16.90
CA SER A 8 -0.11 -10.42 16.43
C SER A 8 0.73 -10.93 15.27
N GLN A 9 0.09 -11.50 14.24
CA GLN A 9 0.82 -12.00 13.07
C GLN A 9 1.65 -10.86 12.45
N PRO A 10 2.93 -11.11 12.12
CA PRO A 10 3.84 -10.05 11.68
C PRO A 10 3.46 -9.50 10.31
N SER A 11 3.68 -8.20 10.11
CA SER A 11 3.54 -7.50 8.82
C SER A 11 4.89 -7.16 8.21
N LEU A 12 4.93 -6.83 6.92
CA LEU A 12 6.14 -6.39 6.21
C LEU A 12 6.16 -4.87 6.05
N TYR A 13 5.15 -4.28 5.43
CA TYR A 13 5.17 -2.88 5.01
C TYR A 13 3.77 -2.27 4.82
N SER A 14 3.71 -0.96 4.66
CA SER A 14 2.52 -0.21 4.26
C SER A 14 2.89 1.17 3.71
N ARG A 15 2.00 1.79 2.94
CA ARG A 15 2.13 3.16 2.44
C ARG A 15 0.93 4.00 2.86
N LEU A 16 1.17 5.08 3.58
CA LEU A 16 0.18 6.12 3.86
C LEU A 16 0.21 7.12 2.71
N ASP A 17 -0.96 7.45 2.18
CA ASP A 17 -1.08 8.51 1.18
C ASP A 17 -1.48 9.80 1.90
N LEU A 18 -0.61 10.81 1.81
CA LEU A 18 -0.71 12.08 2.52
C LEU A 18 -0.80 13.26 1.56
N ALA A 19 -1.60 14.27 1.92
CA ALA A 19 -1.61 15.58 1.28
C ALA A 19 -0.93 16.61 2.17
N TRP A 20 0.08 17.32 1.66
CA TRP A 20 0.82 18.31 2.43
C TRP A 20 1.49 19.36 1.54
N ASP A 21 1.22 20.64 1.79
CA ASP A 21 1.74 21.78 1.02
C ASP A 21 3.02 22.39 1.61
N GLY A 22 3.61 21.74 2.62
CA GLY A 22 4.75 22.25 3.38
C GLY A 22 4.37 23.12 4.57
N VAL A 23 3.08 23.40 4.80
CA VAL A 23 2.60 24.25 5.90
C VAL A 23 1.64 23.47 6.79
N GLY A 24 1.90 23.49 8.10
CA GLY A 24 1.09 22.79 9.08
C GLY A 24 1.19 21.27 8.92
N GLU A 25 0.09 20.59 9.22
CA GLU A 25 0.07 19.14 9.42
C GLU A 25 -0.41 18.38 8.17
N PRO A 26 0.30 17.31 7.73
CA PRO A 26 -0.12 16.51 6.59
C PRO A 26 -1.47 15.84 6.84
N LYS A 27 -2.29 15.68 5.79
CA LYS A 27 -3.62 15.06 5.88
C LYS A 27 -3.63 13.65 5.31
N LEU A 28 -4.11 12.69 6.10
CA LEU A 28 -4.27 11.29 5.69
C LEU A 28 -5.42 11.12 4.70
N LEU A 29 -5.10 10.64 3.50
CA LEU A 29 -6.07 10.35 2.44
C LEU A 29 -6.52 8.88 2.46
N GLU A 30 -5.58 7.96 2.70
CA GLU A 30 -5.81 6.52 2.85
C GLU A 30 -4.56 5.81 3.41
N ASN A 31 -4.73 4.55 3.78
CA ASN A 31 -3.66 3.65 4.20
C ASN A 31 -3.63 2.43 3.27
N ASN A 32 -2.63 2.36 2.40
CA ASN A 32 -2.38 1.23 1.52
C ASN A 32 -1.53 0.20 2.27
N ALA A 33 -2.18 -0.68 3.02
CA ALA A 33 -1.50 -1.56 3.97
C ALA A 33 -1.33 -3.01 3.50
N ASP A 34 -2.18 -3.48 2.59
CA ASP A 34 -2.13 -4.88 2.13
C ASP A 34 -1.16 -5.08 0.96
N THR A 35 -1.17 -4.15 0.00
CA THR A 35 -0.59 -4.37 -1.33
C THR A 35 -0.11 -3.05 -1.97
N PRO A 36 0.62 -2.18 -1.25
CA PRO A 36 1.10 -0.93 -1.83
C PRO A 36 2.16 -1.18 -2.92
N THR A 37 1.98 -0.55 -4.08
CA THR A 37 2.90 -0.50 -5.22
C THR A 37 3.82 0.74 -5.15
N SER A 38 4.65 0.97 -6.16
CA SER A 38 5.67 2.05 -6.19
C SER A 38 6.80 1.91 -5.15
N LEU A 39 6.95 0.71 -4.52
CA LEU A 39 7.99 0.47 -3.52
C LEU A 39 9.38 0.48 -4.16
N TYR A 40 9.51 -0.21 -5.30
CA TYR A 40 10.78 -0.35 -5.99
C TYR A 40 11.31 1.00 -6.48
N GLU A 41 10.43 1.85 -6.99
CA GLU A 41 10.70 3.22 -7.39
C GLU A 41 11.16 4.05 -6.19
N ALA A 42 10.44 3.98 -5.07
CA ALA A 42 10.73 4.77 -3.88
C ALA A 42 12.03 4.35 -3.18
N ALA A 43 12.29 3.06 -3.09
CA ALA A 43 13.43 2.53 -2.36
C ALA A 43 14.72 2.58 -3.17
N PHE A 44 14.68 2.20 -4.45
CA PHE A 44 15.88 1.94 -5.24
C PHE A 44 16.13 3.00 -6.32
N PHE A 45 15.19 3.19 -7.25
CA PHE A 45 15.42 4.12 -8.36
C PHE A 45 15.56 5.58 -7.91
N GLN A 46 14.81 5.97 -6.89
CA GLN A 46 14.91 7.30 -6.29
C GLN A 46 16.33 7.58 -5.74
N TRP A 47 16.99 6.56 -5.16
CA TRP A 47 18.36 6.67 -4.67
C TRP A 47 19.37 6.78 -5.82
N ILE A 48 19.25 5.92 -6.84
CA ILE A 48 20.10 6.00 -8.04
C ILE A 48 20.01 7.38 -8.69
N TRP A 49 18.80 7.92 -8.79
CA TRP A 49 18.60 9.26 -9.33
C TRP A 49 19.35 10.32 -8.50
N LEU A 50 19.32 10.23 -7.16
CA LEU A 50 20.04 11.17 -6.30
C LEU A 50 21.54 11.09 -6.58
N GLU A 51 22.12 9.89 -6.56
CA GLU A 51 23.54 9.67 -6.83
C GLU A 51 23.96 10.22 -8.20
N ASP A 52 23.18 9.93 -9.24
CA ASP A 52 23.44 10.40 -10.60
C ASP A 52 23.38 11.94 -10.69
N GLN A 53 22.40 12.58 -10.04
CA GLN A 53 22.28 14.03 -10.06
C GLN A 53 23.38 14.72 -9.24
N MET A 54 23.79 14.15 -8.11
CA MET A 54 24.94 14.64 -7.33
C MET A 54 26.24 14.51 -8.12
N ASN A 55 26.50 13.34 -8.72
CA ASN A 55 27.69 13.10 -9.56
C ASN A 55 27.75 14.01 -10.79
N ALA A 56 26.59 14.38 -11.35
CA ALA A 56 26.49 15.33 -12.45
C ALA A 56 26.69 16.80 -12.02
N GLY A 57 26.71 17.09 -10.71
CA GLY A 57 26.79 18.45 -10.17
C GLY A 57 25.50 19.25 -10.32
N ASN A 58 24.36 18.57 -10.49
CA ASN A 58 23.05 19.21 -10.64
C ASN A 58 22.39 19.53 -9.28
N LEU A 59 22.89 18.95 -8.19
CA LEU A 59 22.38 19.12 -6.83
C LEU A 59 23.46 19.70 -5.90
N PRO A 60 23.06 20.44 -4.84
CA PRO A 60 23.95 20.80 -3.73
C PRO A 60 24.65 19.58 -3.13
N GLU A 61 25.89 19.75 -2.65
CA GLU A 61 26.70 18.66 -2.07
C GLU A 61 26.06 18.01 -0.84
N GLU A 62 25.28 18.76 -0.07
CA GLU A 62 24.59 18.30 1.15
C GLU A 62 23.15 17.81 0.87
N SER A 63 22.82 17.51 -0.39
CA SER A 63 21.49 16.97 -0.73
C SER A 63 21.39 15.51 -0.31
N ASP A 64 20.27 15.13 0.29
CA ASP A 64 20.02 13.75 0.70
C ASP A 64 18.52 13.42 0.65
N GLN A 65 18.15 12.18 0.97
CA GLN A 65 16.79 11.65 0.91
C GLN A 65 16.33 11.10 2.26
N PHE A 66 15.05 11.32 2.56
CA PHE A 66 14.38 10.52 3.57
C PHE A 66 14.01 9.17 2.95
N ASN A 67 15.01 8.30 2.84
CA ASN A 67 14.90 6.97 2.25
C ASN A 67 15.85 5.99 2.95
N SER A 68 15.26 5.07 3.72
CA SER A 68 15.91 3.97 4.44
C SER A 68 15.15 2.66 4.21
N LEU A 69 14.43 2.58 3.08
CA LEU A 69 13.50 1.50 2.78
C LEU A 69 14.22 0.17 2.62
N GLN A 70 15.33 0.16 1.88
CA GLN A 70 16.08 -1.07 1.60
C GLN A 70 16.67 -1.65 2.89
N GLU A 71 17.36 -0.83 3.68
CA GLU A 71 17.99 -1.25 4.93
C GLU A 71 16.94 -1.81 5.89
N LYS A 72 15.83 -1.10 6.08
CA LYS A 72 14.75 -1.53 6.98
C LYS A 72 14.03 -2.79 6.47
N LEU A 73 13.88 -2.95 5.17
CA LEU A 73 13.31 -4.18 4.58
C LEU A 73 14.21 -5.39 4.87
N ILE A 74 15.52 -5.26 4.66
CA ILE A 74 16.48 -6.33 4.95
C ILE A 74 16.46 -6.69 6.44
N GLU A 75 16.52 -5.68 7.32
CA GLU A 75 16.39 -5.87 8.77
C GLU A 75 15.07 -6.58 9.14
N ARG A 76 13.96 -6.18 8.51
CA ARG A 76 12.65 -6.78 8.75
C ARG A 76 12.58 -8.23 8.28
N PHE A 77 13.16 -8.56 7.13
CA PHE A 77 13.23 -9.95 6.67
C PHE A 77 14.10 -10.82 7.58
N ALA A 78 15.21 -10.29 8.10
CA ALA A 78 16.03 -11.00 9.08
C ALA A 78 15.24 -11.29 10.36
N GLU A 79 14.47 -10.31 10.86
CA GLU A 79 13.58 -10.48 12.01
C GLU A 79 12.49 -11.53 11.75
N LEU A 80 11.84 -11.49 10.57
CA LEU A 80 10.83 -12.48 10.16
C LEU A 80 11.40 -13.89 10.14
N ARG A 81 12.63 -14.07 9.67
CA ARG A 81 13.34 -15.36 9.68
C ARG A 81 13.57 -15.85 11.10
N GLU A 82 14.22 -15.03 11.93
CA GLU A 82 14.74 -15.40 13.24
C GLU A 82 13.64 -15.58 14.29
N GLN A 83 12.59 -14.75 14.24
CA GLN A 83 11.58 -14.67 15.29
C GLN A 83 10.23 -15.26 14.87
N HIS A 84 9.96 -15.30 13.56
CA HIS A 84 8.65 -15.69 13.06
C HIS A 84 8.67 -16.92 12.15
N GLY A 85 9.84 -17.52 11.90
CA GLY A 85 10.00 -18.80 11.19
C GLY A 85 9.86 -18.70 9.67
N PHE A 86 10.09 -17.53 9.09
CA PHE A 86 10.08 -17.31 7.63
C PHE A 86 11.41 -17.80 7.01
N ASN A 87 11.66 -19.11 7.05
CA ASN A 87 12.91 -19.71 6.54
C ASN A 87 12.91 -19.87 5.01
N LEU A 88 11.76 -20.26 4.46
CA LEU A 88 11.47 -20.31 3.02
C LEU A 88 10.21 -19.48 2.79
N LEU A 89 10.32 -18.42 1.99
CA LEU A 89 9.24 -17.51 1.66
C LEU A 89 8.88 -17.68 0.17
N HIS A 90 7.65 -18.09 -0.10
CA HIS A 90 7.12 -17.97 -1.46
C HIS A 90 6.67 -16.53 -1.66
N LEU A 91 6.91 -15.95 -2.83
CA LEU A 91 6.36 -14.66 -3.20
C LEU A 91 5.54 -14.80 -4.48
N ALA A 92 4.36 -14.20 -4.48
CA ALA A 92 3.44 -14.29 -5.61
C ALA A 92 2.85 -12.93 -6.02
N CYS A 93 2.62 -12.78 -7.32
CA CYS A 93 1.83 -11.72 -7.94
C CYS A 93 0.99 -12.32 -9.08
N CYS A 94 0.13 -11.50 -9.68
CA CYS A 94 -0.58 -11.86 -10.91
C CYS A 94 0.40 -12.05 -12.07
N ARG A 95 0.01 -12.86 -13.07
CA ARG A 95 0.87 -13.13 -14.23
C ARG A 95 1.00 -11.95 -15.19
N ASP A 96 -0.08 -11.20 -15.36
CA ASP A 96 -0.20 -10.21 -16.43
C ASP A 96 0.26 -8.79 -16.03
N THR A 97 1.11 -8.69 -15.01
CA THR A 97 1.53 -7.42 -14.37
C THR A 97 3.06 -7.37 -14.23
N GLU A 98 3.75 -6.75 -15.20
CA GLU A 98 5.22 -6.61 -15.16
C GLU A 98 5.70 -5.75 -13.97
N GLU A 99 4.95 -4.70 -13.62
CA GLU A 99 5.24 -3.84 -12.46
C GLU A 99 5.22 -4.63 -11.14
N ASP A 100 4.16 -5.41 -10.93
CA ASP A 100 4.05 -6.26 -9.74
C ASP A 100 5.18 -7.28 -9.66
N ARG A 101 5.58 -7.86 -10.81
CA ARG A 101 6.72 -8.78 -10.85
C ARG A 101 8.01 -8.08 -10.44
N GLY A 102 8.22 -6.85 -10.90
CA GLY A 102 9.34 -6.01 -10.50
C GLY A 102 9.36 -5.73 -8.99
N THR A 103 8.22 -5.36 -8.42
CA THR A 103 8.08 -5.16 -6.97
C THR A 103 8.35 -6.44 -6.18
N VAL A 104 7.82 -7.58 -6.63
CA VAL A 104 8.08 -8.88 -6.00
C VAL A 104 9.55 -9.27 -6.11
N GLN A 105 10.19 -9.04 -7.26
CA GLN A 105 11.62 -9.33 -7.42
C GLN A 105 12.47 -8.47 -6.48
N TYR A 106 12.16 -7.18 -6.35
CA TYR A 106 12.84 -6.30 -5.41
C TYR A 106 12.73 -6.83 -3.96
N LEU A 107 11.55 -7.28 -3.55
CA LEU A 107 11.36 -7.91 -2.23
C LEU A 107 12.13 -9.23 -2.09
N GLN A 108 12.26 -10.03 -3.16
CA GLN A 108 13.11 -11.23 -3.16
C GLN A 108 14.57 -10.88 -2.93
N ASP A 109 15.06 -9.80 -3.55
CA ASP A 109 16.44 -9.36 -3.41
C ASP A 109 16.72 -8.91 -1.97
N CYS A 110 15.84 -8.10 -1.36
CA CYS A 110 15.94 -7.72 0.06
C CYS A 110 15.87 -8.95 1.00
N ALA A 111 14.99 -9.91 0.71
CA ALA A 111 14.89 -11.14 1.49
C ALA A 111 16.15 -12.01 1.37
N ALA A 112 16.74 -12.08 0.16
CA ALA A 112 17.99 -12.80 -0.07
C ALA A 112 19.18 -12.17 0.65
N GLU A 113 19.27 -10.84 0.70
CA GLU A 113 20.26 -10.12 1.52
C GLU A 113 20.11 -10.41 3.03
N ALA A 114 18.88 -10.67 3.48
CA ALA A 114 18.58 -11.13 4.85
C ALA A 114 18.74 -12.66 5.02
N GLU A 115 19.27 -13.35 4.02
CA GLU A 115 19.41 -14.81 3.93
C GLU A 115 18.11 -15.58 4.27
N VAL A 116 16.98 -15.06 3.78
CA VAL A 116 15.71 -15.78 3.67
C VAL A 116 15.67 -16.47 2.31
N ALA A 117 15.48 -17.79 2.29
CA ALA A 117 15.30 -18.49 1.02
C ALA A 117 13.98 -18.06 0.39
N THR A 118 13.98 -17.77 -0.91
CA THR A 118 12.76 -17.35 -1.63
C THR A 118 12.48 -18.22 -2.85
N GLU A 119 11.19 -18.39 -3.15
CA GLU A 119 10.69 -19.00 -4.38
C GLU A 119 9.61 -18.10 -4.97
N PHE A 120 9.55 -18.02 -6.29
CA PHE A 120 8.54 -17.23 -6.99
C PHE A 120 7.54 -18.12 -7.71
N LEU A 121 6.27 -17.75 -7.65
CA LEU A 121 5.19 -18.33 -8.45
C LEU A 121 4.10 -17.31 -8.71
N TYR A 122 3.32 -17.49 -9.77
CA TYR A 122 2.13 -16.67 -9.99
C TYR A 122 0.97 -17.14 -9.09
N ILE A 123 0.06 -16.23 -8.74
CA ILE A 123 -1.14 -16.56 -7.93
C ILE A 123 -1.94 -17.67 -8.61
N GLU A 124 -2.03 -17.63 -9.94
CA GLU A 124 -2.73 -18.58 -10.79
C GLU A 124 -2.09 -19.97 -10.79
N ASP A 125 -0.83 -20.09 -10.38
CA ASP A 125 -0.07 -21.35 -10.31
C ASP A 125 -0.11 -21.99 -8.92
N ILE A 126 -0.74 -21.34 -7.92
CA ILE A 126 -0.89 -21.91 -6.58
C ILE A 126 -1.83 -23.12 -6.66
N GLY A 127 -1.27 -24.31 -6.41
CA GLY A 127 -2.02 -25.56 -6.37
C GLY A 127 -2.79 -25.74 -5.06
N LEU A 128 -3.76 -26.66 -5.08
CA LEU A 128 -4.48 -27.12 -3.89
C LEU A 128 -4.28 -28.63 -3.72
N GLY A 129 -3.48 -29.01 -2.73
CA GLY A 129 -3.24 -30.41 -2.37
C GLY A 129 -4.47 -31.10 -1.80
N GLU A 130 -4.46 -32.44 -1.79
CA GLU A 130 -5.61 -33.27 -1.39
C GLU A 130 -6.13 -33.02 0.03
N LYS A 131 -5.26 -32.51 0.92
CA LYS A 131 -5.58 -32.18 2.31
C LYS A 131 -5.98 -30.71 2.50
N GLY A 132 -6.15 -29.95 1.43
CA GLY A 132 -6.51 -28.53 1.47
C GLY A 132 -5.35 -27.57 1.70
N GLN A 133 -4.10 -28.04 1.58
CA GLN A 133 -2.89 -27.22 1.66
C GLN A 133 -2.61 -26.55 0.31
N PHE A 134 -2.05 -25.35 0.32
CA PHE A 134 -1.54 -24.73 -0.90
C PHE A 134 -0.18 -25.31 -1.27
N THR A 135 0.06 -25.51 -2.57
CA THR A 135 1.30 -26.09 -3.08
C THR A 135 1.91 -25.25 -4.21
N ASP A 136 3.22 -25.34 -4.36
CA ASP A 136 3.95 -24.74 -5.49
C ASP A 136 3.91 -25.62 -6.75
N LEU A 137 4.65 -25.22 -7.78
CA LEU A 137 4.77 -25.94 -9.07
C LEU A 137 5.51 -27.29 -8.96
N GLN A 138 6.11 -27.61 -7.81
CA GLN A 138 6.79 -28.87 -7.51
C GLN A 138 6.03 -29.69 -6.47
N ASP A 139 4.76 -29.37 -6.22
CA ASP A 139 3.89 -30.00 -5.21
C ASP A 139 4.43 -29.88 -3.77
N GLN A 140 5.32 -28.93 -3.50
CA GLN A 140 5.76 -28.64 -2.12
C GLN A 140 4.71 -27.79 -1.41
N VAL A 141 4.47 -28.08 -0.13
CA VAL A 141 3.52 -27.33 0.68
C VAL A 141 4.05 -25.93 0.98
N ILE A 142 3.30 -24.92 0.57
CA ILE A 142 3.60 -23.52 0.85
C ILE A 142 3.29 -23.26 2.33
N SER A 143 4.32 -22.92 3.10
CA SER A 143 4.17 -22.62 4.53
C SER A 143 4.18 -21.11 4.83
N ASN A 144 4.92 -20.33 4.05
CA ASN A 144 5.00 -18.87 4.13
C ASN A 144 4.79 -18.29 2.74
N LEU A 145 3.93 -17.29 2.63
CA LEU A 145 3.59 -16.69 1.35
C LEU A 145 3.45 -15.19 1.48
N PHE A 146 4.32 -14.47 0.79
CA PHE A 146 4.10 -13.09 0.43
C PHE A 146 3.22 -13.01 -0.81
N LYS A 147 2.25 -12.09 -0.83
CA LYS A 147 1.35 -11.94 -1.96
C LYS A 147 1.08 -10.48 -2.28
N LEU A 148 1.54 -10.05 -3.46
CA LEU A 148 1.10 -8.81 -4.10
C LEU A 148 -0.22 -9.09 -4.83
N TYR A 149 -1.23 -9.46 -4.04
CA TYR A 149 -2.57 -9.77 -4.49
C TYR A 149 -3.57 -9.37 -3.39
N PRO A 150 -4.72 -8.76 -3.67
CA PRO A 150 -5.53 -8.19 -2.60
C PRO A 150 -6.26 -9.24 -1.76
N TRP A 151 -6.32 -9.05 -0.44
CA TRP A 151 -7.15 -9.90 0.43
C TRP A 151 -8.62 -9.92 0.00
N GLU A 152 -9.18 -8.78 -0.42
CA GLU A 152 -10.58 -8.72 -0.87
C GLU A 152 -10.86 -9.55 -2.12
N TYR A 153 -9.86 -9.80 -2.96
CA TYR A 153 -9.99 -10.68 -4.13
C TYR A 153 -9.93 -12.13 -3.69
N MET A 154 -8.92 -12.51 -2.90
CA MET A 154 -8.79 -13.87 -2.34
C MET A 154 -10.05 -14.31 -1.59
N LEU A 155 -10.70 -13.38 -0.87
CA LEU A 155 -11.91 -13.65 -0.10
C LEU A 155 -13.16 -13.88 -0.97
N ARG A 156 -13.15 -13.47 -2.25
CA ARG A 156 -14.25 -13.71 -3.21
C ARG A 156 -14.03 -14.93 -4.09
N GLU A 157 -12.81 -15.43 -4.16
CA GLU A 157 -12.47 -16.56 -5.01
C GLU A 157 -12.95 -17.89 -4.42
N MET A 158 -13.07 -18.90 -5.29
CA MET A 158 -13.57 -20.22 -4.88
C MET A 158 -12.68 -20.89 -3.81
N PHE A 159 -11.37 -20.60 -3.82
CA PHE A 159 -10.43 -21.14 -2.85
C PHE A 159 -10.45 -20.41 -1.49
N SER A 160 -11.25 -19.35 -1.33
CA SER A 160 -11.41 -18.60 -0.07
C SER A 160 -11.69 -19.51 1.13
N THR A 161 -12.45 -20.59 0.90
CA THR A 161 -12.79 -21.62 1.91
C THR A 161 -11.58 -22.39 2.46
N LYS A 162 -10.42 -22.28 1.82
CA LYS A 162 -9.17 -22.97 2.20
C LYS A 162 -8.16 -22.04 2.88
N LEU A 163 -8.36 -20.73 2.83
CA LEU A 163 -7.40 -19.74 3.35
C LEU A 163 -7.08 -19.92 4.84
N GLU A 164 -8.08 -20.32 5.64
CA GLU A 164 -7.92 -20.55 7.07
C GLU A 164 -7.25 -21.91 7.37
N ASP A 165 -7.64 -22.96 6.65
CA ASP A 165 -7.23 -24.34 6.92
C ASP A 165 -5.89 -24.72 6.26
N ALA A 166 -5.44 -23.97 5.26
CA ALA A 166 -4.23 -24.30 4.48
C ALA A 166 -2.93 -24.20 5.30
N GLY A 167 -2.96 -23.62 6.50
CA GLY A 167 -1.81 -23.52 7.40
C GLY A 167 -0.73 -22.55 6.93
N VAL A 168 -1.05 -21.67 5.98
CA VAL A 168 -0.11 -20.67 5.43
C VAL A 168 0.05 -19.49 6.38
N ARG A 169 1.31 -19.08 6.60
CA ARG A 169 1.64 -17.78 7.19
C ARG A 169 1.72 -16.73 6.08
N TRP A 170 0.67 -15.92 6.02
CA TRP A 170 0.51 -14.88 5.01
C TRP A 170 1.29 -13.61 5.38
N LEU A 171 1.91 -13.00 4.37
CA LEU A 171 2.57 -11.70 4.42
C LEU A 171 2.07 -10.84 3.24
N GLU A 172 1.29 -9.80 3.41
CA GLU A 172 0.71 -9.26 4.63
C GLU A 172 -0.32 -10.18 5.31
N PRO A 173 -0.40 -10.18 6.65
CA PRO A 173 -1.34 -11.01 7.40
C PRO A 173 -2.79 -10.55 7.21
N ALA A 174 -3.75 -11.45 7.40
CA ALA A 174 -5.16 -11.18 7.11
C ALA A 174 -5.77 -9.99 7.89
N TRP A 175 -5.17 -9.53 9.00
CA TRP A 175 -5.66 -8.34 9.70
C TRP A 175 -5.40 -7.04 8.92
N LYS A 176 -4.43 -7.04 7.99
CA LYS A 176 -4.15 -5.90 7.12
C LYS A 176 -5.29 -5.56 6.17
N SER A 177 -6.15 -6.53 5.83
CA SER A 177 -7.40 -6.28 5.08
C SER A 177 -8.33 -5.27 5.76
N ILE A 178 -8.26 -5.15 7.10
CA ILE A 178 -9.07 -4.20 7.87
C ILE A 178 -8.49 -2.80 7.77
N ILE A 179 -7.17 -2.66 7.93
CA ILE A 179 -6.52 -1.34 7.94
C ILE A 179 -6.15 -0.83 6.54
N SER A 180 -6.28 -1.66 5.51
CA SER A 180 -6.04 -1.27 4.12
C SER A 180 -7.29 -0.75 3.40
N ASN A 181 -8.49 -0.96 3.97
CA ASN A 181 -9.73 -0.49 3.35
C ASN A 181 -10.15 0.87 3.91
N LYS A 182 -10.99 1.59 3.16
CA LYS A 182 -11.32 3.00 3.44
C LYS A 182 -12.33 3.18 4.57
N ALA A 183 -12.98 2.10 5.04
CA ALA A 183 -13.77 2.14 6.27
C ALA A 183 -12.91 2.44 7.51
N LEU A 184 -11.59 2.29 7.43
CA LEU A 184 -10.67 2.77 8.46
C LEU A 184 -10.85 4.28 8.73
N LEU A 185 -11.12 5.09 7.71
CA LEU A 185 -11.12 6.55 7.85
C LEU A 185 -12.28 7.07 8.71
N PRO A 186 -13.55 6.66 8.49
CA PRO A 186 -14.63 6.97 9.43
C PRO A 186 -14.36 6.50 10.85
N MET A 187 -13.85 5.27 11.02
CA MET A 187 -13.55 4.72 12.35
C MET A 187 -12.46 5.53 13.07
N LEU A 188 -11.39 5.93 12.36
CA LEU A 188 -10.36 6.80 12.92
C LEU A 188 -10.91 8.16 13.31
N TRP A 189 -11.80 8.74 12.49
CA TRP A 189 -12.42 10.03 12.78
C TRP A 189 -13.35 9.96 14.00
N GLU A 190 -14.12 8.90 14.14
CA GLU A 190 -14.97 8.64 15.32
C GLU A 190 -14.13 8.49 16.59
N MET A 191 -13.04 7.73 16.52
CA MET A 191 -12.16 7.47 17.67
C MET A 191 -11.29 8.67 18.05
N PHE A 192 -10.89 9.48 17.07
CA PHE A 192 -9.96 10.61 17.25
C PHE A 192 -10.47 11.88 16.56
N PRO A 193 -11.62 12.42 17.00
CA PRO A 193 -12.23 13.58 16.35
C PRO A 193 -11.31 14.80 16.44
N ASN A 194 -11.18 15.53 15.33
CA ASN A 194 -10.31 16.70 15.18
C ASN A 194 -8.81 16.43 15.31
N HIS A 195 -8.36 15.17 15.16
CA HIS A 195 -6.93 14.88 15.06
C HIS A 195 -6.31 15.70 13.90
N PRO A 196 -5.14 16.35 14.11
CA PRO A 196 -4.56 17.27 13.14
C PRO A 196 -4.29 16.66 11.77
N ASN A 197 -3.98 15.37 11.69
CA ASN A 197 -3.72 14.68 10.42
C ASN A 197 -4.95 13.99 9.81
N LEU A 198 -6.11 14.02 10.46
CA LEU A 198 -7.32 13.39 9.94
C LEU A 198 -8.22 14.40 9.24
N LEU A 199 -8.98 13.89 8.27
CA LEU A 199 -10.08 14.59 7.62
C LEU A 199 -11.40 14.00 8.14
N PRO A 200 -12.45 14.82 8.34
CA PRO A 200 -13.78 14.30 8.61
C PRO A 200 -14.17 13.23 7.61
N ALA A 201 -14.54 12.05 8.09
CA ALA A 201 -14.93 10.92 7.26
C ALA A 201 -16.11 10.18 7.90
N TYR A 202 -17.01 9.69 7.06
CA TYR A 202 -18.25 9.03 7.47
C TYR A 202 -18.58 7.91 6.50
N PHE A 203 -19.35 6.91 6.92
CA PHE A 203 -19.98 5.99 5.98
C PHE A 203 -21.04 6.74 5.17
N ALA A 204 -21.13 6.47 3.87
CA ALA A 204 -22.05 7.19 2.99
C ALA A 204 -23.53 6.89 3.27
N GLU A 205 -23.83 5.80 3.97
CA GLU A 205 -25.19 5.40 4.38
C GLU A 205 -25.63 6.00 5.72
N ASP A 206 -24.71 6.57 6.49
CA ASP A 206 -24.98 7.20 7.78
C ASP A 206 -25.40 8.67 7.63
N ASP A 207 -26.01 9.23 8.67
CA ASP A 207 -26.21 10.68 8.77
C ASP A 207 -24.88 11.38 9.07
N TYR A 208 -24.45 12.28 8.19
CA TYR A 208 -23.24 13.09 8.37
C TYR A 208 -23.48 14.59 8.11
N PRO A 209 -22.66 15.49 8.70
CA PRO A 209 -22.81 16.93 8.50
C PRO A 209 -22.75 17.32 7.01
N GLN A 210 -23.53 18.32 6.62
CA GLN A 210 -23.46 18.85 5.26
C GLN A 210 -22.05 19.40 4.97
N MET A 211 -21.45 18.93 3.87
CA MET A 211 -20.17 19.38 3.37
C MET A 211 -20.35 20.07 2.01
N GLU A 212 -19.74 21.23 1.81
CA GLU A 212 -19.74 21.92 0.52
C GLU A 212 -18.95 21.14 -0.54
N LYS A 213 -17.82 20.55 -0.14
CA LYS A 213 -16.94 19.77 -1.01
C LYS A 213 -16.40 18.53 -0.29
N TYR A 214 -16.55 17.37 -0.91
CA TYR A 214 -16.15 16.09 -0.34
C TYR A 214 -15.79 15.08 -1.43
N VAL A 215 -15.14 14.00 -1.01
CA VAL A 215 -14.75 12.88 -1.87
C VAL A 215 -15.57 11.67 -1.46
N VAL A 216 -16.22 11.02 -2.43
CA VAL A 216 -16.86 9.71 -2.25
C VAL A 216 -15.89 8.65 -2.73
N LYS A 217 -15.63 7.65 -1.89
CA LYS A 217 -14.70 6.56 -2.20
C LYS A 217 -15.33 5.22 -1.84
N PRO A 218 -15.18 4.17 -2.66
CA PRO A 218 -15.59 2.82 -2.25
C PRO A 218 -14.84 2.35 -1.01
N ILE A 219 -15.43 1.46 -0.21
CA ILE A 219 -14.73 0.88 0.94
C ILE A 219 -13.47 0.12 0.49
N PHE A 220 -13.60 -0.70 -0.55
CA PHE A 220 -12.47 -1.31 -1.24
C PHE A 220 -12.23 -0.57 -2.54
N SER A 221 -11.05 0.02 -2.71
CA SER A 221 -10.60 0.48 -4.01
C SER A 221 -9.10 0.70 -4.00
N ARG A 222 -8.51 0.69 -5.20
CA ARG A 222 -7.11 1.02 -5.47
C ARG A 222 -7.01 2.15 -6.47
N GLU A 223 -5.86 2.84 -6.48
CA GLU A 223 -5.44 3.74 -7.58
C GLU A 223 -6.52 4.73 -8.04
N GLY A 224 -7.32 5.25 -7.11
CA GLY A 224 -8.37 6.23 -7.43
C GLY A 224 -9.61 5.66 -8.14
N ALA A 225 -9.71 4.35 -8.36
CA ALA A 225 -10.86 3.72 -9.02
C ALA A 225 -12.18 4.00 -8.29
N ASN A 226 -13.21 4.36 -9.06
CA ASN A 226 -14.56 4.72 -8.59
C ASN A 226 -14.61 5.89 -7.59
N VAL A 227 -13.53 6.68 -7.47
CA VAL A 227 -13.51 7.88 -6.65
C VAL A 227 -14.24 9.01 -7.37
N SER A 228 -15.02 9.79 -6.63
CA SER A 228 -15.63 11.02 -7.15
C SER A 228 -15.48 12.19 -6.20
N ILE A 229 -15.29 13.38 -6.76
CA ILE A 229 -15.26 14.65 -6.03
C ILE A 229 -16.59 15.34 -6.25
N ILE A 230 -17.28 15.66 -5.15
CA ILE A 230 -18.57 16.34 -5.16
C ILE A 230 -18.37 17.74 -4.61
N GLU A 231 -18.91 18.74 -5.31
CA GLU A 231 -18.94 20.15 -4.89
C GLU A 231 -20.35 20.69 -5.07
N ASN A 232 -20.96 21.19 -3.99
CA ASN A 232 -22.33 21.71 -3.97
C ASN A 232 -23.37 20.75 -4.56
N GLY A 233 -23.22 19.45 -4.27
CA GLY A 233 -24.10 18.38 -4.76
C GLY A 233 -23.91 18.01 -6.23
N LYS A 234 -22.89 18.55 -6.90
CA LYS A 234 -22.54 18.21 -8.28
C LYS A 234 -21.21 17.47 -8.33
N THR A 235 -21.14 16.43 -9.15
CA THR A 235 -19.87 15.74 -9.44
C THR A 235 -18.96 16.66 -10.24
N LEU A 236 -17.82 17.01 -9.66
CA LEU A 236 -16.75 17.78 -10.29
C LEU A 236 -15.84 16.88 -11.13
N GLU A 237 -15.49 15.72 -10.58
CA GLU A 237 -14.64 14.72 -11.21
C GLU A 237 -15.05 13.33 -10.72
N ALA A 238 -14.94 12.32 -11.59
CA ALA A 238 -15.19 10.93 -11.25
C ALA A 238 -14.32 10.03 -12.13
N VAL A 239 -13.80 8.96 -11.53
CA VAL A 239 -13.02 7.92 -12.21
C VAL A 239 -13.87 6.66 -12.27
N GLU A 240 -13.84 5.94 -13.39
CA GLU A 240 -14.54 4.65 -13.54
C GLU A 240 -13.75 3.51 -12.85
N GLY A 241 -14.39 2.36 -12.68
CA GLY A 241 -13.71 1.18 -12.12
C GLY A 241 -14.68 0.09 -11.65
N PRO A 242 -14.16 -1.02 -11.12
CA PRO A 242 -14.94 -2.20 -10.75
C PRO A 242 -15.49 -2.18 -9.32
N TYR A 243 -15.22 -1.15 -8.52
CA TYR A 243 -15.51 -1.12 -7.08
C TYR A 243 -16.83 -0.42 -6.73
N GLY A 244 -17.36 -0.74 -5.55
CA GLY A 244 -18.49 -0.01 -4.94
C GLY A 244 -19.61 -0.88 -4.41
N GLU A 245 -19.60 -2.18 -4.67
CA GLU A 245 -20.64 -3.11 -4.21
C GLU A 245 -20.73 -3.20 -2.68
N GLU A 246 -19.63 -2.93 -1.98
CA GLU A 246 -19.48 -3.11 -0.53
C GLU A 246 -19.88 -1.86 0.24
N GLY A 247 -20.24 -0.79 -0.47
CA GLY A 247 -20.55 0.51 0.10
C GLY A 247 -19.42 1.53 -0.11
N MET A 248 -19.72 2.75 0.33
CA MET A 248 -18.87 3.91 0.11
C MET A 248 -18.64 4.63 1.44
N ILE A 249 -17.54 5.38 1.50
CA ILE A 249 -17.32 6.40 2.52
C ILE A 249 -17.37 7.79 1.86
N VAL A 250 -17.69 8.79 2.66
CA VAL A 250 -17.49 10.19 2.32
C VAL A 250 -16.36 10.74 3.18
N GLN A 251 -15.46 11.51 2.58
CA GLN A 251 -14.37 12.17 3.28
C GLN A 251 -14.34 13.64 2.88
N ALA A 252 -14.13 14.54 3.83
CA ALA A 252 -13.95 15.95 3.56
C ALA A 252 -12.85 16.16 2.51
N PHE A 253 -13.12 17.02 1.52
CA PHE A 253 -12.15 17.30 0.48
C PHE A 253 -10.98 18.10 1.05
N TYR A 254 -9.77 17.69 0.70
CA TYR A 254 -8.55 18.45 0.94
C TYR A 254 -7.84 18.66 -0.39
N GLN A 255 -7.52 19.91 -0.70
CA GLN A 255 -6.88 20.25 -1.96
C GLN A 255 -5.44 19.72 -1.95
N LEU A 256 -5.12 18.82 -2.86
CA LEU A 256 -3.73 18.43 -3.09
C LEU A 256 -2.92 19.69 -3.48
N PRO A 257 -1.70 19.87 -2.94
CA PRO A 257 -0.76 20.89 -3.39
C PRO A 257 -0.62 20.84 -4.91
N LYS A 258 -0.58 22.00 -5.55
CA LYS A 258 -0.42 22.11 -6.99
C LYS A 258 0.92 22.76 -7.34
N PHE A 259 1.80 22.01 -7.98
CA PHE A 259 3.08 22.51 -8.49
C PHE A 259 3.01 22.57 -10.02
N GLY A 260 3.04 23.78 -10.56
CA GLY A 260 2.77 24.01 -11.99
C GLY A 260 1.37 23.51 -12.35
N ASP A 261 1.28 22.50 -13.21
CA ASP A 261 0.03 21.87 -13.65
C ASP A 261 -0.25 20.52 -12.97
N SER A 262 0.61 20.08 -12.05
CA SER A 262 0.51 18.80 -11.34
C SER A 262 -0.09 18.98 -9.94
N TYR A 263 -1.02 18.11 -9.56
CA TYR A 263 -1.41 17.86 -8.18
C TYR A 263 -0.53 16.79 -7.57
N THR A 264 -0.06 17.03 -6.35
CA THR A 264 1.01 16.27 -5.73
C THR A 264 0.53 15.59 -4.45
N LEU A 265 0.90 14.33 -4.28
CA LEU A 265 0.68 13.58 -3.05
C LEU A 265 1.99 12.94 -2.57
N ILE A 266 2.04 12.64 -1.28
CA ILE A 266 3.17 11.97 -0.64
C ILE A 266 2.76 10.55 -0.28
N GLY A 267 3.46 9.56 -0.85
CA GLY A 267 3.42 8.19 -0.36
C GLY A 267 4.45 8.01 0.75
N SER A 268 4.01 7.95 2.00
CA SER A 268 4.87 7.75 3.17
C SER A 268 4.91 6.28 3.57
N TRP A 269 6.11 5.72 3.57
CA TRP A 269 6.32 4.29 3.75
C TRP A 269 6.66 3.93 5.19
N LEU A 270 6.04 2.85 5.64
CA LEU A 270 6.34 2.17 6.90
C LEU A 270 6.87 0.78 6.59
N ILE A 271 8.00 0.40 7.19
CA ILE A 271 8.41 -1.00 7.28
C ILE A 271 8.01 -1.49 8.67
N ASN A 272 7.12 -2.48 8.69
CA ASN A 272 6.32 -2.86 9.84
C ASN A 272 5.56 -1.66 10.42
N ASP A 273 6.09 -1.06 11.49
CA ASP A 273 5.54 0.07 12.21
C ASP A 273 6.51 1.27 12.25
N GLN A 274 7.64 1.20 11.55
CA GLN A 274 8.66 2.25 11.54
C GLN A 274 8.63 3.06 10.24
N PRO A 275 8.71 4.40 10.30
CA PRO A 275 8.88 5.23 9.12
C PRO A 275 10.21 4.89 8.44
N ALA A 276 10.14 4.79 7.11
CA ALA A 276 11.25 4.28 6.31
C ALA A 276 11.55 5.12 5.07
N GLY A 277 10.59 5.85 4.52
CA GLY A 277 10.86 6.79 3.45
C GLY A 277 9.62 7.46 2.89
N ILE A 278 9.80 8.33 1.91
CA ILE A 278 8.71 8.91 1.12
C ILE A 278 8.97 8.78 -0.38
N GLY A 279 7.89 8.72 -1.15
CA GLY A 279 7.88 8.93 -2.59
C GLY A 279 6.84 9.97 -2.98
N ILE A 280 7.08 10.72 -4.04
CA ILE A 280 6.14 11.75 -4.52
C ILE A 280 5.43 11.23 -5.77
N ARG A 281 4.11 11.39 -5.82
CA ARG A 281 3.31 11.09 -7.02
C ARG A 281 2.58 12.33 -7.49
N GLU A 282 2.61 12.55 -8.80
CA GLU A 282 1.98 13.70 -9.44
C GLU A 282 1.06 13.32 -10.59
N ASP A 283 -0.11 13.95 -10.64
CA ASP A 283 -1.07 13.84 -11.73
C ASP A 283 -1.56 15.22 -12.19
N ARG A 284 -2.02 15.35 -13.44
CA ARG A 284 -2.72 16.56 -13.90
C ARG A 284 -4.19 16.57 -13.48
N ALA A 285 -4.76 15.39 -13.24
CA ALA A 285 -6.12 15.20 -12.72
C ALA A 285 -6.16 15.48 -11.20
N LEU A 286 -7.35 15.80 -10.66
CA LEU A 286 -7.50 15.97 -9.21
C LEU A 286 -7.44 14.63 -8.47
N ILE A 287 -7.79 13.54 -9.16
CA ILE A 287 -7.71 12.18 -8.65
C ILE A 287 -6.46 11.51 -9.25
N THR A 288 -5.48 11.25 -8.38
CA THR A 288 -4.32 10.43 -8.70
C THR A 288 -4.75 9.03 -9.12
N GLN A 289 -4.13 8.52 -10.18
CA GLN A 289 -4.42 7.23 -10.78
C GLN A 289 -3.17 6.36 -10.83
N ASP A 290 -3.33 5.15 -11.36
CA ASP A 290 -2.25 4.16 -11.54
C ASP A 290 -1.07 4.72 -12.35
N LEU A 291 -1.36 5.39 -13.48
CA LEU A 291 -0.37 5.99 -14.37
C LEU A 291 0.19 7.34 -13.89
N SER A 292 -0.08 7.73 -12.64
CA SER A 292 0.49 8.96 -12.07
C SER A 292 2.01 8.86 -11.99
N ARG A 293 2.68 9.96 -12.28
CA ARG A 293 4.14 9.99 -12.41
C ARG A 293 4.79 9.92 -11.03
N PHE A 294 5.80 9.07 -10.90
CA PHE A 294 6.69 9.07 -9.75
C PHE A 294 7.73 10.20 -9.87
N TYR A 295 7.96 10.92 -8.77
CA TYR A 295 8.95 11.98 -8.66
C TYR A 295 9.91 11.70 -7.49
N PRO A 296 11.22 11.65 -7.74
CA PRO A 296 12.22 11.60 -6.67
C PRO A 296 12.14 12.85 -5.79
N HIS A 297 12.32 12.67 -4.48
CA HIS A 297 12.48 13.79 -3.56
C HIS A 297 13.96 13.96 -3.15
N ILE A 298 14.27 15.15 -2.62
CA ILE A 298 15.46 15.43 -1.83
C ILE A 298 15.06 16.36 -0.69
N PHE A 299 15.84 16.38 0.37
CA PHE A 299 15.95 17.53 1.24
C PHE A 299 17.32 18.18 1.06
N VAL A 300 17.38 19.48 1.33
CA VAL A 300 18.60 20.29 1.31
C VAL A 300 18.63 21.05 2.63
N GLU A 301 19.74 20.97 3.36
CA GLU A 301 19.96 21.76 4.58
C GLU A 301 20.28 23.25 4.30
#